data_AF-A0A3Q7HSZ6-F1
#
_entry.id   AF-A0A3Q7HSZ6-F1
#
_cell.length_a   1.000
_cell.length_b   1.000
_cell.length_c   1.000
_cell.angle_alpha   90.00
_cell.angle_beta   90.00
_cell.angle_gamma   90.00
#
_symmetry.space_group_name_H-M   'P 1'
#
loop_
_entity.id
_entity.type
_entity.pdbx_description
1 polymer ?
#
loop_
_entity_poly.entity_id
_entity_poly.type
_entity_poly.pdbx_seq_one_letter_code
_entity_poly.pdbx_strand_id
1 'polypeptide(L)'
;MHLQLGHVSTILVSTPETAKQVMKTQDIVFASRFQPLAAKIISYDSANIGFLPYGDYWRQMRLARFLASHAGSPVNLTQLLHSTMLTEAAWLQHITGLESKLEKLHHEIDRLLDEIIDDHIVVDNNTTSMHEDLVDVLLRVQNDEKYEITRKNIKAVILDMFSAGTDTSATTVDWTMAEMLTNPSVLEKAQEEVRRVFGEKGYVDESKFDQLKYLKAVIKETLRLHPPAPLLLPRLSREKCEIDECFKAERFLDSSIDFNGNKFEYIPFGAGRRMCPGMSFGLANVEHPLALFQYHFDWKLPNGMKHQELDMSQLYLGVTVRRQLDMHVIPIITNPV
;
A
#
# COMPACT_ATOMS: atom_id res chain seq x y z
N MET A 1 21.15 2.80 15.06
CA MET A 1 21.99 1.60 14.81
C MET A 1 22.87 1.85 13.61
N HIS A 2 24.06 1.27 13.56
CA HIS A 2 24.75 0.99 12.31
C HIS A 2 24.77 -0.53 12.09
N LEU A 3 24.37 -0.97 10.90
CA LEU A 3 24.37 -2.33 10.41
C LEU A 3 25.24 -2.43 9.16
N GLN A 4 25.96 -3.52 9.04
CA GLN A 4 26.69 -3.86 7.83
C GLN A 4 26.01 -5.08 7.20
N LEU A 5 25.23 -4.85 6.15
CA LEU A 5 24.55 -5.91 5.38
C LEU A 5 25.45 -6.21 4.17
N GLY A 6 26.27 -7.26 4.28
CA GLY A 6 27.31 -7.54 3.30
C GLY A 6 28.26 -6.33 3.12
N HIS A 7 28.27 -5.73 1.93
CA HIS A 7 29.07 -4.54 1.61
C HIS A 7 28.30 -3.22 1.79
N VAL A 8 27.02 -3.26 2.16
CA VAL A 8 26.16 -2.09 2.32
C VAL A 8 26.10 -1.63 3.78
N SER A 9 26.59 -0.42 4.01
CA SER A 9 26.49 0.27 5.30
C SER A 9 25.10 0.87 5.49
N THR A 10 24.37 0.43 6.51
CA THR A 10 22.97 0.78 6.78
C THR A 10 22.79 1.42 8.15
N ILE A 11 22.01 2.50 8.23
CA ILE A 11 21.65 3.17 9.49
C ILE A 11 20.18 2.93 9.81
N LEU A 12 19.90 2.44 11.02
CA LEU A 12 18.55 2.39 11.58
C LEU A 12 18.14 3.73 12.16
N VAL A 13 16.90 4.10 11.87
CA VAL A 13 16.12 5.13 12.55
C VAL A 13 14.88 4.53 13.25
N SER A 14 14.84 4.50 14.59
CA SER A 14 13.81 3.78 15.36
C SER A 14 13.10 4.61 16.43
N THR A 15 13.34 5.93 16.50
CA THR A 15 12.63 6.83 17.42
C THR A 15 11.95 7.95 16.64
N PRO A 16 10.82 8.49 17.14
CA PRO A 16 10.14 9.62 16.49
C PRO A 16 11.05 10.83 16.27
N GLU A 17 11.93 11.15 17.22
CA GLU A 17 12.85 12.28 17.15
C GLU A 17 13.86 12.08 16.02
N THR A 18 14.44 10.88 15.92
CA THR A 18 15.41 10.54 14.88
C THR A 18 14.73 10.45 13.51
N ALA A 19 13.51 9.91 13.46
CA ALA A 19 12.69 9.87 12.25
C ALA A 19 12.38 11.29 11.74
N LYS A 20 12.02 12.21 12.64
CA LYS A 20 11.82 13.63 12.31
C LYS A 20 13.10 14.31 11.82
N GLN A 21 14.25 14.01 12.42
CA GLN A 21 15.52 14.54 11.95
C GLN A 21 15.81 14.08 10.51
N VAL A 22 15.63 12.81 10.21
CA VAL A 22 15.92 12.23 8.89
C VAL A 22 14.90 12.62 7.83
N MET A 23 13.60 12.49 8.13
CA MET A 23 12.53 12.63 7.13
C MET A 23 11.98 14.05 6.97
N LYS A 24 12.25 14.95 7.93
CA LYS A 24 11.77 16.34 7.90
C LYS A 24 12.89 17.36 7.93
N THR A 25 13.86 17.20 8.82
CA THR A 25 14.93 18.22 9.00
C THR A 25 16.01 18.10 7.93
N GLN A 26 16.45 16.87 7.65
CA GLN A 26 17.48 16.54 6.65
C GLN A 26 16.85 15.87 5.42
N ASP A 27 15.59 16.21 5.13
CA ASP A 27 14.74 15.48 4.18
C ASP A 27 15.34 15.38 2.77
N ILE A 28 16.07 16.42 2.33
CA ILE A 28 16.73 16.50 1.04
C ILE A 28 17.92 15.54 0.93
N VAL A 29 18.69 15.39 2.02
CA VAL A 29 19.86 14.51 2.08
C VAL A 29 19.44 13.06 1.98
N PHE A 30 18.27 12.72 2.53
CA PHE A 30 17.74 11.35 2.57
C PHE A 30 16.63 11.09 1.53
N ALA A 31 16.45 11.99 0.56
CA ALA A 31 15.37 11.88 -0.42
C ALA A 31 15.61 10.81 -1.51
N SER A 32 16.84 10.35 -1.70
CA SER A 32 17.19 9.33 -2.70
C SER A 32 17.05 7.91 -2.13
N ARG A 33 16.70 6.95 -3.01
CA ARG A 33 16.50 5.54 -2.65
C ARG A 33 17.58 4.65 -3.25
N PHE A 34 17.81 3.52 -2.60
CA PHE A 34 18.53 2.39 -3.20
C PHE A 34 17.68 1.76 -4.31
N GLN A 35 18.31 1.38 -5.42
CA GLN A 35 17.65 0.82 -6.61
C GLN A 35 17.99 -0.68 -6.73
N PRO A 36 17.12 -1.58 -6.23
CA PRO A 36 17.35 -3.02 -6.35
C PRO A 36 17.28 -3.47 -7.82
N LEU A 37 17.92 -4.60 -8.14
CA LEU A 37 17.94 -5.13 -9.52
C LEU A 37 16.51 -5.33 -10.08
N ALA A 38 15.57 -5.84 -9.27
CA ALA A 38 14.18 -5.95 -9.68
C ALA A 38 13.58 -4.61 -10.11
N ALA A 39 13.83 -3.51 -9.38
CA ALA A 39 13.30 -2.20 -9.76
C ALA A 39 13.95 -1.69 -11.05
N LYS A 40 15.23 -2.01 -11.29
CA LYS A 40 15.89 -1.67 -12.56
C LYS A 40 15.30 -2.44 -13.75
N ILE A 41 15.04 -3.73 -13.59
CA ILE A 41 14.50 -4.57 -14.67
C ILE A 41 13.00 -4.29 -14.86
N ILE A 42 12.19 -4.50 -13.81
CA ILE A 42 10.73 -4.44 -13.89
C ILE A 42 10.23 -3.01 -14.12
N SER A 43 10.83 -2.01 -13.48
CA SER A 43 10.33 -0.63 -13.47
C SER A 43 11.08 0.29 -14.44
N TYR A 44 11.45 -0.23 -15.61
CA TYR A 44 12.01 0.55 -16.72
C TYR A 44 13.25 1.37 -16.29
N ASP A 45 14.27 0.69 -15.76
CA ASP A 45 15.47 1.29 -15.18
C ASP A 45 15.17 2.25 -14.00
N SER A 46 14.24 1.84 -13.14
CA SER A 46 13.79 2.64 -11.99
C SER A 46 13.24 4.01 -12.38
N ALA A 47 12.57 4.12 -13.54
CA ALA A 47 11.93 5.34 -14.00
C ALA A 47 10.59 5.64 -13.28
N ASN A 48 10.24 4.89 -12.24
CA ASN A 48 9.01 5.07 -11.46
C ASN A 48 9.16 6.02 -10.26
N ILE A 49 8.04 6.50 -9.72
CA ILE A 49 8.01 7.49 -8.62
C ILE A 49 8.67 6.94 -7.35
N GLY A 50 8.51 5.62 -7.12
CA GLY A 50 9.14 4.86 -6.05
C GLY A 50 10.66 5.00 -6.01
N PHE A 51 11.37 4.61 -7.08
CA PHE A 51 12.82 4.39 -7.09
C PHE A 51 13.64 5.37 -7.93
N LEU A 52 13.00 6.24 -8.71
CA LEU A 52 13.69 7.29 -9.46
C LEU A 52 14.51 8.19 -8.51
N PRO A 53 15.76 8.55 -8.84
CA PRO A 53 16.59 9.43 -8.02
C PRO A 53 15.92 10.79 -7.79
N TYR A 54 16.16 11.39 -6.61
CA TYR A 54 15.59 12.69 -6.33
C TYR A 54 16.23 13.78 -7.21
N GLY A 55 15.40 14.57 -7.89
CA GLY A 55 15.84 15.64 -8.80
C GLY A 55 14.63 16.36 -9.43
N ASP A 56 14.89 17.26 -10.38
CA ASP A 56 13.82 17.98 -11.08
C ASP A 56 12.83 17.07 -11.77
N TYR A 57 13.32 16.04 -12.44
CA TYR A 57 12.48 15.05 -13.11
C TYR A 57 11.58 14.30 -12.13
N TRP A 58 12.12 13.82 -11.00
CA TRP A 58 11.31 13.21 -9.96
C TRP A 58 10.27 14.18 -9.37
N ARG A 59 10.62 15.47 -9.22
CA ARG A 59 9.68 16.49 -8.76
C ARG A 59 8.53 16.66 -9.76
N GLN A 60 8.80 16.65 -11.07
CA GLN A 60 7.78 16.70 -12.12
C GLN A 60 6.86 15.47 -12.06
N MET A 61 7.44 14.26 -11.99
CA MET A 61 6.69 13.01 -11.86
C MET A 61 5.82 12.97 -10.59
N ARG A 62 6.26 13.60 -9.50
CA ARG A 62 5.46 13.74 -8.26
C ARG A 62 4.44 14.89 -8.32
N LEU A 63 4.73 15.93 -9.10
CA LEU A 63 3.84 17.09 -9.29
C LEU A 63 2.71 16.79 -10.29
N ALA A 64 2.81 15.71 -11.08
CA ALA A 64 1.67 15.02 -11.70
C ALA A 64 0.65 14.46 -10.68
N ARG A 65 0.62 15.03 -9.46
CA ARG A 65 -0.54 15.15 -8.58
C ARG A 65 -1.74 15.66 -9.39
N PHE A 66 -2.75 14.82 -9.61
CA PHE A 66 -4.03 14.93 -8.89
C PHE A 66 -5.13 13.96 -9.35
N LEU A 67 -4.91 13.02 -10.28
CA LEU A 67 -6.05 12.28 -10.87
C LEU A 67 -5.79 10.78 -10.96
N ALA A 68 -5.91 10.12 -9.81
CA ALA A 68 -6.21 8.70 -9.74
C ALA A 68 -7.14 8.48 -8.55
N SER A 69 -8.33 9.07 -8.62
CA SER A 69 -9.42 8.75 -7.68
C SER A 69 -10.20 7.51 -8.11
N HIS A 70 -10.02 6.96 -9.32
CA HIS A 70 -10.76 5.78 -9.76
C HIS A 70 -9.94 4.93 -10.75
N ALA A 71 -9.07 4.06 -10.26
CA ALA A 71 -8.44 3.02 -11.10
C ALA A 71 -8.85 1.64 -10.58
N GLY A 72 -9.77 1.00 -11.30
CA GLY A 72 -10.27 -0.35 -11.03
C GLY A 72 -9.38 -1.45 -11.63
N SER A 73 -9.64 -2.66 -11.15
CA SER A 73 -9.10 -3.99 -11.52
C SER A 73 -7.64 -4.29 -11.15
N PRO A 74 -7.40 -5.13 -10.11
CA PRO A 74 -6.06 -5.49 -9.66
C PRO A 74 -5.38 -6.54 -10.56
N VAL A 75 -4.09 -6.33 -10.85
CA VAL A 75 -3.18 -7.35 -11.38
C VAL A 75 -2.24 -7.77 -10.25
N ASN A 76 -2.24 -9.06 -9.91
CA ASN A 76 -1.47 -9.60 -8.80
C ASN A 76 -0.03 -9.96 -9.24
N LEU A 77 0.96 -9.17 -8.81
CA LEU A 77 2.39 -9.34 -9.16
C LEU A 77 3.27 -9.80 -7.97
N THR A 78 2.66 -10.28 -6.88
CA THR A 78 3.33 -10.51 -5.58
C THR A 78 4.54 -11.43 -5.58
N GLN A 79 4.63 -12.43 -6.48
CA GLN A 79 5.59 -13.51 -6.26
C GLN A 79 7.06 -13.21 -6.64
N LEU A 80 7.34 -12.24 -7.52
CA LEU A 80 8.70 -12.06 -8.06
C LEU A 80 9.59 -11.06 -7.31
N LEU A 81 9.01 -10.02 -6.68
CA LEU A 81 9.78 -9.02 -5.93
C LEU A 81 10.45 -9.61 -4.67
N HIS A 82 9.96 -10.76 -4.18
CA HIS A 82 10.44 -11.45 -2.99
C HIS A 82 11.89 -11.97 -3.08
N SER A 83 12.33 -12.36 -4.28
CA SER A 83 13.61 -13.04 -4.48
C SER A 83 14.80 -12.08 -4.63
N THR A 84 14.55 -10.82 -4.99
CA THR A 84 15.58 -9.82 -5.29
C THR A 84 15.96 -8.93 -4.10
N MET A 85 15.04 -8.74 -3.14
CA MET A 85 15.29 -7.97 -1.92
C MET A 85 16.26 -8.69 -0.95
N LEU A 86 16.52 -9.99 -1.14
CA LEU A 86 17.32 -10.84 -0.23
C LEU A 86 18.61 -11.40 -0.83
N THR A 87 18.94 -11.13 -2.09
CA THR A 87 20.13 -11.72 -2.76
C THR A 87 21.17 -10.66 -3.12
N GLU A 88 22.09 -10.39 -2.19
CA GLU A 88 23.15 -9.37 -2.33
C GLU A 88 24.43 -9.87 -3.02
N ALA A 89 24.28 -10.68 -4.06
CA ALA A 89 25.40 -10.95 -4.96
C ALA A 89 24.89 -11.03 -6.40
N ALA A 90 25.25 -10.04 -7.22
CA ALA A 90 24.87 -9.99 -8.64
C ALA A 90 25.23 -11.30 -9.38
N TRP A 91 26.31 -11.97 -8.97
CA TRP A 91 26.71 -13.27 -9.51
C TRP A 91 25.76 -14.43 -9.11
N LEU A 92 25.18 -14.41 -7.91
CA LEU A 92 24.18 -15.41 -7.48
C LEU A 92 22.87 -15.26 -8.27
N GLN A 93 22.52 -14.05 -8.73
CA GLN A 93 21.31 -13.80 -9.51
C GLN A 93 21.41 -14.36 -10.94
N HIS A 94 22.60 -14.30 -11.55
CA HIS A 94 22.90 -14.98 -12.81
C HIS A 94 22.91 -16.51 -12.66
N ILE A 95 23.44 -17.04 -11.55
CA ILE A 95 23.49 -18.50 -11.29
C ILE A 95 22.11 -19.09 -10.93
N THR A 96 21.22 -18.32 -10.28
CA THR A 96 19.89 -18.78 -9.87
C THR A 96 18.81 -18.65 -10.97
N GLY A 97 19.17 -18.07 -12.13
CA GLY A 97 18.22 -17.80 -13.23
C GLY A 97 17.18 -16.73 -12.90
N LEU A 98 17.40 -15.96 -11.82
CA LEU A 98 16.44 -14.98 -11.31
C LEU A 98 16.27 -13.81 -12.29
N GLU A 99 17.36 -13.29 -12.83
CA GLU A 99 17.32 -12.22 -13.82
C GLU A 99 16.51 -12.63 -15.05
N SER A 100 16.72 -13.83 -15.59
CA SER A 100 15.92 -14.35 -16.71
C SER A 100 14.42 -14.45 -16.38
N LYS A 101 14.05 -14.76 -15.13
CA LYS A 101 12.65 -14.75 -14.69
C LYS A 101 12.10 -13.33 -14.60
N LEU A 102 12.89 -12.37 -14.12
CA LEU A 102 12.49 -10.95 -14.06
C LEU A 102 12.32 -10.36 -15.45
N GLU A 103 13.20 -10.68 -16.39
CA GLU A 103 13.10 -10.25 -17.79
C GLU A 103 11.85 -10.82 -18.47
N LYS A 104 11.55 -12.12 -18.26
CA LYS A 104 10.32 -12.73 -18.76
C LYS A 104 9.07 -12.06 -18.19
N LEU A 105 9.05 -11.83 -16.87
CA LEU A 105 7.95 -11.11 -16.23
C LEU A 105 7.83 -9.68 -16.76
N HIS A 106 8.95 -8.97 -16.91
CA HIS A 106 8.95 -7.62 -17.46
C HIS A 106 8.35 -7.60 -18.86
N HIS A 107 8.68 -8.57 -19.73
CA HIS A 107 8.07 -8.68 -21.05
C HIS A 107 6.55 -8.91 -21.02
N GLU A 108 6.06 -9.74 -20.09
CA GLU A 108 4.61 -9.97 -19.95
C GLU A 108 3.89 -8.71 -19.44
N ILE A 109 4.44 -8.06 -18.43
CA ILE A 109 3.93 -6.78 -17.90
C ILE A 109 3.96 -5.70 -18.99
N ASP A 110 5.06 -5.60 -19.73
CA ASP A 110 5.27 -4.56 -20.74
C ASP A 110 4.23 -4.63 -21.86
N ARG A 111 3.85 -5.85 -22.28
CA ARG A 111 2.75 -6.09 -23.24
C ARG A 111 1.41 -5.68 -22.67
N LEU A 112 1.08 -6.11 -21.46
CA LEU A 112 -0.18 -5.75 -20.81
C LEU A 112 -0.32 -4.23 -20.64
N LEU A 113 0.77 -3.55 -20.28
CA LEU A 113 0.78 -2.09 -20.16
C LEU A 113 0.68 -1.40 -21.52
N ASP A 114 1.21 -1.99 -22.60
CA ASP A 114 0.98 -1.48 -23.96
C ASP A 114 -0.49 -1.57 -24.35
N GLU A 115 -1.11 -2.73 -24.13
CA GLU A 115 -2.54 -2.95 -24.42
C GLU A 115 -3.42 -1.94 -23.67
N ILE A 116 -3.19 -1.76 -22.37
CA ILE A 116 -3.91 -0.76 -21.57
C ILE A 116 -3.75 0.64 -22.17
N ILE A 117 -2.52 1.08 -22.46
CA ILE A 117 -2.29 2.43 -22.98
C ILE A 117 -2.95 2.61 -24.36
N ASP A 118 -2.85 1.61 -25.23
CA ASP A 118 -3.40 1.67 -26.58
C ASP A 118 -4.93 1.71 -26.57
N ASP A 119 -5.57 0.96 -25.66
CA ASP A 119 -7.02 1.02 -25.47
C ASP A 119 -7.48 2.45 -25.09
N HIS A 120 -6.77 3.13 -24.19
CA HIS A 120 -7.11 4.50 -23.79
C HIS A 120 -6.90 5.50 -24.95
N ILE A 121 -5.84 5.34 -25.75
CA ILE A 121 -5.60 6.16 -26.94
C ILE A 121 -6.73 5.96 -27.97
N VAL A 122 -7.20 4.73 -28.17
CA VAL A 122 -8.28 4.44 -29.13
C VAL A 122 -9.62 5.00 -28.65
N VAL A 123 -9.90 4.93 -27.34
CA VAL A 123 -11.15 5.45 -26.75
C VAL A 123 -11.20 6.97 -26.79
N ASP A 124 -10.12 7.66 -26.44
CA ASP A 124 -10.03 9.14 -26.47
C ASP A 124 -10.28 9.70 -27.88
N ASN A 125 -9.79 9.01 -28.91
CA ASN A 125 -10.00 9.40 -30.31
C ASN A 125 -11.44 9.21 -30.82
N ASN A 126 -12.23 8.33 -30.18
CA ASN A 126 -13.55 7.93 -30.67
C ASN A 126 -14.72 8.47 -29.85
N THR A 127 -14.51 8.85 -28.58
CA THR A 127 -15.56 9.33 -27.67
C THR A 127 -14.98 10.14 -26.51
N THR A 128 -15.66 11.20 -26.09
CA THR A 128 -15.39 11.86 -24.80
C THR A 128 -15.82 10.91 -23.68
N SER A 129 -14.88 10.14 -23.11
CA SER A 129 -15.13 9.31 -21.92
C SER A 129 -15.77 10.15 -20.81
N MET A 130 -16.84 9.65 -20.18
CA MET A 130 -17.47 10.32 -19.03
C MET A 130 -16.65 10.18 -17.74
N HIS A 131 -15.60 9.36 -17.73
CA HIS A 131 -14.76 9.14 -16.58
C HIS A 131 -13.29 9.15 -16.98
N GLU A 132 -12.59 10.22 -16.58
CA GLU A 132 -11.15 10.37 -16.76
C GLU A 132 -10.41 9.54 -15.70
N ASP A 133 -9.42 8.75 -16.13
CA ASP A 133 -8.57 7.99 -15.21
C ASP A 133 -7.08 8.39 -15.28
N LEU A 134 -6.25 7.66 -14.52
CA LEU A 134 -4.81 7.94 -14.42
C LEU A 134 -4.10 7.87 -15.78
N VAL A 135 -4.48 6.94 -16.64
CA VAL A 135 -3.83 6.73 -17.95
C VAL A 135 -4.14 7.91 -18.85
N ASP A 136 -5.40 8.36 -18.88
CA ASP A 136 -5.82 9.55 -19.65
C ASP A 136 -5.03 10.80 -19.23
N VAL A 137 -4.84 10.97 -17.93
CA VAL A 137 -4.12 12.11 -17.36
C VAL A 137 -2.65 12.07 -17.74
N LEU A 138 -2.02 10.90 -17.67
CA LEU A 138 -0.62 10.70 -18.05
C LEU A 138 -0.41 10.94 -19.56
N LEU A 139 -1.34 10.49 -20.40
CA LEU A 139 -1.33 10.75 -21.84
C LEU A 139 -1.46 12.25 -22.15
N ARG A 140 -2.35 12.95 -21.46
CA ARG A 140 -2.47 14.41 -21.59
C ARG A 140 -1.19 15.15 -21.19
N VAL A 141 -0.56 14.75 -20.08
CA VAL A 141 0.70 15.39 -19.62
C VAL A 141 1.84 15.08 -20.60
N GLN A 142 1.87 13.89 -21.21
CA GLN A 142 2.83 13.56 -22.26
C GLN A 142 2.69 14.46 -23.50
N ASN A 143 1.47 14.91 -23.82
CA ASN A 143 1.22 15.81 -24.96
C ASN A 143 1.51 17.29 -24.65
N ASP A 144 1.83 17.65 -23.41
CA ASP A 144 2.21 19.00 -23.03
C ASP A 144 3.73 19.20 -23.22
N GLU A 145 4.12 20.11 -24.10
CA GLU A 145 5.52 20.43 -24.44
C GLU A 145 6.38 20.80 -23.22
N LYS A 146 5.75 21.16 -22.10
CA LYS A 146 6.42 21.47 -20.84
C LYS A 146 7.07 20.26 -20.18
N TYR A 147 6.64 19.04 -20.50
CA TYR A 147 7.09 17.82 -19.83
C TYR A 147 7.65 16.78 -20.80
N GLU A 148 8.85 16.27 -20.49
CA GLU A 148 9.46 15.18 -21.25
C GLU A 148 9.04 13.81 -20.68
N ILE A 149 7.78 13.43 -20.91
CA ILE A 149 7.25 12.12 -20.46
C ILE A 149 7.19 11.14 -21.62
N THR A 150 7.98 10.07 -21.55
CA THR A 150 7.94 8.99 -22.53
C THR A 150 6.90 7.94 -22.17
N ARG A 151 6.49 7.12 -23.14
CA ARG A 151 5.60 5.97 -22.90
C ARG A 151 6.16 5.02 -21.82
N LYS A 152 7.49 4.83 -21.76
CA LYS A 152 8.13 4.04 -20.69
C LYS A 152 7.89 4.63 -19.30
N ASN A 153 7.87 5.96 -19.19
CA ASN A 153 7.56 6.62 -17.92
C ASN A 153 6.10 6.41 -17.52
N ILE A 154 5.17 6.49 -18.48
CA ILE A 154 3.74 6.19 -18.25
C ILE A 154 3.60 4.75 -17.73
N LYS A 155 4.16 3.77 -18.43
CA LYS A 155 4.16 2.36 -18.00
C LYS A 155 4.76 2.18 -16.60
N ALA A 156 5.88 2.83 -16.31
CA ALA A 156 6.54 2.76 -15.01
C ALA A 156 5.65 3.32 -13.88
N VAL A 157 4.92 4.41 -14.11
CA VAL A 157 4.00 5.00 -13.13
C VAL A 157 2.78 4.12 -12.92
N ILE A 158 2.17 3.64 -14.00
CA ILE A 158 1.01 2.73 -13.93
C ILE A 158 1.37 1.51 -13.08
N LEU A 159 2.49 0.87 -13.39
CA LEU A 159 2.98 -0.30 -12.65
C LEU A 159 3.26 -0.01 -11.17
N ASP A 160 3.86 1.15 -10.87
CA ASP A 160 4.16 1.58 -9.49
C ASP A 160 2.88 1.80 -8.68
N MET A 161 1.85 2.43 -9.26
CA MET A 161 0.57 2.65 -8.58
C MET A 161 -0.17 1.35 -8.31
N PHE A 162 -0.28 0.47 -9.31
CA PHE A 162 -0.97 -0.82 -9.14
C PHE A 162 -0.27 -1.74 -8.16
N SER A 163 1.05 -1.92 -8.30
CA SER A 163 1.81 -2.81 -7.42
C SER A 163 1.85 -2.30 -5.98
N ALA A 164 2.07 -0.99 -5.76
CA ALA A 164 2.12 -0.43 -4.41
C ALA A 164 0.75 -0.43 -3.72
N GLY A 165 -0.34 -0.17 -4.47
CA GLY A 165 -1.68 -0.05 -3.94
C GLY A 165 -2.40 -1.38 -3.68
N THR A 166 -2.03 -2.47 -4.38
CA THR A 166 -2.74 -3.75 -4.28
C THR A 166 -2.35 -4.54 -3.03
N ASP A 167 -1.07 -4.89 -2.89
CA ASP A 167 -0.63 -5.83 -1.86
C ASP A 167 -0.70 -5.24 -0.46
N THR A 168 -0.40 -3.94 -0.33
CA THR A 168 -0.43 -3.23 0.96
C THR A 168 -1.85 -3.09 1.48
N SER A 169 -2.80 -2.72 0.62
CA SER A 169 -4.21 -2.57 0.97
C SER A 169 -4.84 -3.93 1.31
N ALA A 170 -4.61 -4.96 0.48
CA ALA A 170 -5.12 -6.31 0.73
C ALA A 170 -4.60 -6.88 2.07
N THR A 171 -3.31 -6.70 2.35
CA THR A 171 -2.69 -7.10 3.63
C THR A 171 -3.32 -6.33 4.80
N THR A 172 -3.60 -5.04 4.63
CA THR A 172 -4.25 -4.22 5.67
C THR A 172 -5.68 -4.71 5.93
N VAL A 173 -6.46 -5.02 4.89
CA VAL A 173 -7.81 -5.58 5.03
C VAL A 173 -7.77 -6.90 5.78
N ASP A 174 -6.87 -7.81 5.41
CA ASP A 174 -6.71 -9.12 6.06
C ASP A 174 -6.38 -8.98 7.56
N TRP A 175 -5.39 -8.15 7.90
CA TRP A 175 -5.06 -7.86 9.30
C TRP A 175 -6.21 -7.16 10.04
N THR A 176 -6.91 -6.22 9.40
CA THR A 176 -8.01 -5.50 10.04
C THR A 176 -9.15 -6.45 10.37
N MET A 177 -9.50 -7.34 9.44
CA MET A 177 -10.49 -8.39 9.66
C MET A 177 -10.05 -9.35 10.77
N ALA A 178 -8.80 -9.80 10.77
CA ALA A 178 -8.25 -10.68 11.80
C ALA A 178 -8.32 -10.06 13.20
N GLU A 179 -7.96 -8.77 13.33
CA GLU A 179 -8.03 -8.02 14.59
C GLU A 179 -9.47 -7.84 15.09
N MET A 180 -10.42 -7.51 14.21
CA MET A 180 -11.83 -7.44 14.60
C MET A 180 -12.37 -8.81 15.02
N LEU A 181 -12.01 -9.87 14.30
CA LEU A 181 -12.43 -11.23 14.61
C LEU A 181 -11.84 -11.75 15.91
N THR A 182 -10.64 -11.35 16.31
CA THR A 182 -10.08 -11.72 17.62
C THR A 182 -10.63 -10.87 18.76
N ASN A 183 -11.23 -9.71 18.45
CA ASN A 183 -11.81 -8.76 19.41
C ASN A 183 -13.31 -8.51 19.15
N PRO A 184 -14.23 -9.40 19.60
CA PRO A 184 -15.65 -9.34 19.24
C PRO A 184 -16.35 -8.00 19.53
N SER A 185 -16.00 -7.33 20.64
CA SER A 185 -16.56 -6.01 20.96
C SER A 185 -16.15 -4.93 19.94
N VAL A 186 -14.95 -5.02 19.38
CA VAL A 186 -14.49 -4.11 18.32
C VAL A 186 -15.26 -4.38 17.03
N LEU A 187 -15.43 -5.64 16.66
CA LEU A 187 -16.21 -6.05 15.49
C LEU A 187 -17.66 -5.55 15.58
N GLU A 188 -18.33 -5.81 16.70
CA GLU A 188 -19.72 -5.40 16.93
C GLU A 188 -19.89 -3.88 16.77
N LYS A 189 -19.03 -3.07 17.42
CA LYS A 189 -19.07 -1.60 17.29
C LYS A 189 -18.82 -1.13 15.85
N ALA A 190 -17.90 -1.77 15.13
CA ALA A 190 -17.60 -1.42 13.74
C ALA A 190 -18.80 -1.75 12.82
N GLN A 191 -19.43 -2.91 13.00
CA GLN A 191 -20.64 -3.29 12.28
C GLN A 191 -21.82 -2.36 12.59
N GLU A 192 -22.03 -2.03 13.87
CA GLU A 192 -23.06 -1.08 14.30
C GLU A 192 -22.87 0.31 13.67
N GLU A 193 -21.65 0.85 13.65
CA GLU A 193 -21.37 2.13 13.00
C GLU A 193 -21.69 2.09 11.50
N VAL A 194 -21.17 1.10 10.79
CA VAL A 194 -21.35 0.98 9.33
C VAL A 194 -22.83 0.83 8.99
N ARG A 195 -23.56 -0.05 9.70
CA ARG A 195 -25.01 -0.26 9.50
C ARG A 195 -25.82 0.98 9.85
N ARG A 196 -25.45 1.72 10.90
CA ARG A 196 -26.11 2.99 11.24
C ARG A 196 -25.93 4.05 10.15
N VAL A 197 -24.74 4.16 9.56
CA VAL A 197 -24.45 5.20 8.55
C VAL A 197 -25.11 4.89 7.19
N PHE A 198 -25.16 3.62 6.80
CA PHE A 198 -25.64 3.19 5.49
C PHE A 198 -27.01 2.51 5.47
N GLY A 199 -27.59 2.14 6.62
CA GLY A 199 -28.84 1.37 6.70
C GLY A 199 -29.99 2.02 5.93
N GLU A 200 -30.24 3.32 6.14
CA GLU A 200 -31.28 4.06 5.41
C GLU A 200 -31.06 4.09 3.89
N LYS A 201 -29.80 4.00 3.44
CA LYS A 201 -29.41 4.07 2.03
C LYS A 201 -29.49 2.70 1.35
N GLY A 202 -29.36 1.61 2.10
CA GLY A 202 -29.43 0.23 1.59
C GLY A 202 -28.17 -0.26 0.87
N TYR A 203 -27.20 0.61 0.55
CA TYR A 203 -25.94 0.25 -0.09
C TYR A 203 -24.78 1.13 0.40
N VAL A 204 -23.56 0.59 0.30
CA VAL A 204 -22.31 1.28 0.68
C VAL A 204 -21.71 1.96 -0.55
N ASP A 205 -21.32 3.22 -0.38
CA ASP A 205 -20.50 3.97 -1.33
C ASP A 205 -19.62 4.99 -0.58
N GLU A 206 -18.73 5.66 -1.30
CA GLU A 206 -17.73 6.56 -0.72
C GLU A 206 -18.32 7.84 -0.10
N SER A 207 -19.58 8.18 -0.40
CA SER A 207 -20.19 9.48 -0.07
C SER A 207 -20.31 9.78 1.42
N LYS A 208 -20.29 8.75 2.28
CA LYS A 208 -20.43 8.87 3.74
C LYS A 208 -19.22 8.36 4.52
N PHE A 209 -18.09 8.11 3.88
CA PHE A 209 -16.91 7.53 4.54
C PHE A 209 -16.32 8.46 5.61
N ASP A 210 -16.49 9.77 5.48
CA ASP A 210 -16.14 10.76 6.51
C ASP A 210 -16.85 10.51 7.85
N GLN A 211 -18.01 9.84 7.84
CA GLN A 211 -18.81 9.52 9.01
C GLN A 211 -18.40 8.20 9.70
N LEU A 212 -17.60 7.35 9.05
CA LEU A 212 -17.10 6.06 9.58
C LEU A 212 -15.92 6.26 10.55
N LYS A 213 -16.14 7.00 11.63
CA LYS A 213 -15.09 7.43 12.56
C LYS A 213 -14.46 6.26 13.31
N TYR A 214 -15.26 5.31 13.77
CA TYR A 214 -14.81 4.13 14.49
C TYR A 214 -14.08 3.16 13.57
N LEU A 215 -14.60 2.88 12.37
CA LEU A 215 -13.91 2.03 11.39
C LEU A 215 -12.55 2.62 11.01
N LYS A 216 -12.45 3.94 10.83
CA LYS A 216 -11.17 4.64 10.62
C LYS A 216 -10.22 4.50 11.81
N ALA A 217 -10.73 4.50 13.04
CA ALA A 217 -9.93 4.27 14.24
C ALA A 217 -9.42 2.82 14.33
N VAL A 218 -10.24 1.84 13.92
CA VAL A 218 -9.85 0.42 13.79
C VAL A 218 -8.71 0.29 12.77
N ILE A 219 -8.87 0.85 11.56
CA ILE A 219 -7.82 0.82 10.52
C ILE A 219 -6.52 1.47 11.03
N LYS A 220 -6.62 2.59 11.77
CA LYS A 220 -5.44 3.24 12.36
C LYS A 220 -4.71 2.33 13.34
N GLU A 221 -5.44 1.63 14.20
CA GLU A 221 -4.86 0.69 15.16
C GLU A 221 -4.29 -0.55 14.48
N THR A 222 -4.93 -1.05 13.42
CA THR A 222 -4.36 -2.12 12.58
C THR A 222 -3.03 -1.69 11.98
N LEU A 223 -2.96 -0.51 11.37
CA LEU A 223 -1.71 0.00 10.79
C LEU A 223 -0.64 0.32 11.84
N ARG A 224 -1.03 0.55 13.10
CA ARG A 224 -0.09 0.70 14.23
C ARG A 224 0.58 -0.63 14.59
N LEU A 225 -0.20 -1.72 14.64
CA LEU A 225 0.26 -3.05 15.06
C LEU A 225 0.82 -3.89 13.90
N HIS A 226 0.20 -3.79 12.74
CA HIS A 226 0.48 -4.56 11.52
C HIS A 226 0.71 -3.64 10.31
N PRO A 227 1.69 -2.71 10.35
CA PRO A 227 2.03 -1.93 9.18
C PRO A 227 2.47 -2.88 8.05
N PRO A 228 1.84 -2.87 6.85
CA PRO A 228 2.18 -3.80 5.78
C PRO A 228 3.67 -3.77 5.44
N ALA A 229 4.29 -2.59 5.45
CA ALA A 229 5.74 -2.42 5.30
C ALA A 229 6.35 -1.92 6.62
N PRO A 230 6.70 -2.79 7.59
CA PRO A 230 7.16 -2.38 8.92
C PRO A 230 8.51 -1.66 8.91
N LEU A 231 9.30 -1.87 7.86
CA LEU A 231 10.58 -1.17 7.62
C LEU A 231 10.44 -0.03 6.62
N LEU A 232 9.20 0.30 6.22
CA LEU A 232 8.89 1.06 5.02
C LEU A 232 9.66 0.47 3.81
N LEU A 233 9.89 1.25 2.75
CA LEU A 233 10.94 0.91 1.79
C LEU A 233 12.31 1.17 2.47
N PRO A 234 13.32 0.27 2.32
CA PRO A 234 14.38 0.03 3.30
C PRO A 234 14.98 1.25 4.02
N ARG A 235 14.85 1.24 5.35
CA ARG A 235 15.86 1.56 6.40
C ARG A 235 15.55 0.64 7.63
N LEU A 236 16.53 0.04 8.34
CA LEU A 236 16.38 -1.27 9.06
C LEU A 236 16.73 -1.29 10.57
N SER A 237 15.99 -2.00 11.48
CA SER A 237 15.97 -1.88 12.98
C SER A 237 16.84 -2.79 13.91
N ARG A 238 17.11 -2.36 15.17
CA ARG A 238 18.14 -2.84 16.16
C ARG A 238 17.63 -3.99 17.02
N GLU A 239 16.57 -3.77 17.78
CA GLU A 239 16.30 -4.50 19.02
C GLU A 239 14.80 -4.48 19.37
N LYS A 240 14.38 -5.43 20.22
CA LYS A 240 13.00 -5.64 20.67
C LYS A 240 12.41 -4.38 21.30
N CYS A 241 11.33 -3.87 20.70
CA CYS A 241 10.41 -2.92 21.31
C CYS A 241 9.20 -3.72 21.79
N GLU A 242 8.87 -3.65 23.07
CA GLU A 242 7.54 -4.10 23.53
C GLU A 242 6.54 -3.04 23.10
N ILE A 243 5.89 -3.30 21.98
CA ILE A 243 4.67 -2.62 21.60
C ILE A 243 3.61 -3.12 22.57
N ASP A 244 2.84 -2.22 23.19
CA ASP A 244 1.60 -2.63 23.86
C ASP A 244 0.70 -3.28 22.79
N GLU A 245 0.73 -4.62 22.75
CA GLU A 245 0.16 -5.47 21.70
C GLU A 245 -1.37 -5.49 21.74
N CYS A 246 -1.99 -4.85 22.72
CA CYS A 246 -3.44 -4.76 22.78
C CYS A 246 -3.98 -3.86 21.66
N PHE A 247 -4.78 -4.47 20.78
CA PHE A 247 -5.57 -3.77 19.78
C PHE A 247 -6.67 -2.94 20.45
N LYS A 248 -6.50 -1.61 20.44
CA LYS A 248 -7.45 -0.67 21.04
C LYS A 248 -7.76 0.49 20.10
N ALA A 249 -8.81 0.33 19.28
CA ALA A 249 -9.26 1.35 18.33
C ALA A 249 -9.59 2.70 19.02
N GLU A 250 -10.11 2.67 20.25
CA GLU A 250 -10.45 3.87 21.02
C GLU A 250 -9.26 4.82 21.23
N ARG A 251 -8.02 4.35 21.09
CA ARG A 251 -6.80 5.17 21.09
C ARG A 251 -6.85 6.32 20.08
N PHE A 252 -7.63 6.18 19.00
CA PHE A 252 -7.67 7.13 17.90
C PHE A 252 -8.96 7.95 17.78
N LEU A 253 -10.02 7.68 18.56
CA LEU A 253 -11.32 8.34 18.40
C LEU A 253 -11.30 9.85 18.67
N ASP A 254 -10.56 10.28 19.69
CA ASP A 254 -10.39 11.70 20.06
C ASP A 254 -8.93 12.18 19.89
N SER A 255 -8.15 11.44 19.11
CA SER A 255 -6.74 11.73 18.90
C SER A 255 -6.54 12.70 17.73
N SER A 256 -5.61 13.64 17.90
CA SER A 256 -5.13 14.48 16.80
C SER A 256 -4.16 13.77 15.84
N ILE A 257 -3.89 12.47 16.07
CA ILE A 257 -2.99 11.68 15.23
C ILE A 257 -3.67 11.32 13.91
N ASP A 258 -3.01 11.66 12.82
CA ASP A 258 -3.44 11.44 11.44
C ASP A 258 -2.37 10.68 10.64
N PHE A 259 -2.68 10.39 9.36
CA PHE A 259 -1.78 9.69 8.44
C PHE A 259 -0.79 10.64 7.74
N ASN A 260 -0.82 11.94 8.02
CA ASN A 260 -0.15 12.97 7.22
C ASN A 260 1.35 13.12 7.54
N GLY A 261 1.93 12.16 8.26
CA GLY A 261 3.34 12.13 8.65
C GLY A 261 3.84 13.35 9.42
N ASN A 262 2.94 14.04 10.13
CA ASN A 262 3.27 15.17 11.00
C ASN A 262 3.55 14.75 12.45
N LYS A 263 3.04 13.57 12.84
CA LYS A 263 3.24 12.94 14.15
C LYS A 263 4.15 11.72 13.94
N PHE A 264 5.42 11.84 14.34
CA PHE A 264 6.45 10.83 14.05
C PHE A 264 6.32 9.56 14.90
N GLU A 265 5.40 9.59 15.87
CA GLU A 265 4.92 8.44 16.63
C GLU A 265 4.03 7.53 15.78
N TYR A 266 3.51 8.01 14.63
CA TYR A 266 2.60 7.28 13.76
C TYR A 266 2.78 7.68 12.28
N ILE A 267 3.59 6.91 11.56
CA ILE A 267 3.96 7.18 10.15
C ILE A 267 3.83 5.95 9.23
N PRO A 268 2.68 5.26 9.19
CA PRO A 268 2.50 4.06 8.38
C PRO A 268 2.68 4.29 6.87
N PHE A 269 2.53 5.54 6.41
CA PHE A 269 2.75 5.97 5.02
C PHE A 269 4.07 6.74 4.82
N GLY A 270 4.96 6.71 5.82
CA GLY A 270 6.19 7.51 5.86
C GLY A 270 5.93 9.01 6.05
N ALA A 271 6.98 9.82 5.84
CA ALA A 271 6.92 11.28 5.98
C ALA A 271 7.83 12.00 4.95
N GLY A 272 7.64 13.32 4.83
CA GLY A 272 8.52 14.19 4.03
C GLY A 272 8.44 13.99 2.51
N ARG A 273 9.57 14.19 1.83
CA ARG A 273 9.67 14.13 0.36
C ARG A 273 9.35 12.76 -0.23
N ARG A 274 9.34 11.68 0.54
CA ARG A 274 9.04 10.33 0.04
C ARG A 274 7.82 9.70 0.69
N MET A 275 6.99 10.52 1.35
CA MET A 275 5.67 10.11 1.83
C MET A 275 4.84 9.51 0.69
N CYS A 276 4.11 8.43 1.02
CA CYS A 276 3.34 7.63 0.08
C CYS A 276 2.47 8.52 -0.83
N PRO A 277 2.67 8.48 -2.16
CA PRO A 277 1.84 9.24 -3.09
C PRO A 277 0.43 8.64 -3.23
N GLY A 278 0.27 7.33 -2.99
CA GLY A 278 -0.98 6.59 -3.14
C GLY A 278 -1.81 6.44 -1.86
N MET A 279 -1.54 7.23 -0.80
CA MET A 279 -2.22 7.08 0.49
C MET A 279 -3.75 7.12 0.37
N SER A 280 -4.31 8.08 -0.38
CA SER A 280 -5.76 8.20 -0.54
C SER A 280 -6.37 6.99 -1.24
N PHE A 281 -5.73 6.53 -2.32
CA PHE A 281 -6.16 5.34 -3.05
C PHE A 281 -6.06 4.07 -2.20
N GLY A 282 -4.97 3.91 -1.45
CA GLY A 282 -4.80 2.79 -0.53
C GLY A 282 -5.84 2.78 0.57
N LEU A 283 -6.14 3.94 1.18
CA LEU A 283 -7.19 4.05 2.19
C LEU A 283 -8.57 3.74 1.61
N ALA A 284 -8.91 4.20 0.40
CA ALA A 284 -10.17 3.86 -0.26
C ALA A 284 -10.31 2.34 -0.48
N ASN A 285 -9.24 1.67 -0.94
CA ASN A 285 -9.20 0.21 -1.12
C ASN A 285 -9.19 -0.59 0.18
N VAL A 286 -9.04 0.06 1.33
CA VAL A 286 -9.19 -0.57 2.66
C VAL A 286 -10.58 -0.27 3.23
N GLU A 287 -10.97 1.00 3.26
CA GLU A 287 -12.24 1.47 3.81
C GLU A 287 -13.44 0.86 3.08
N HIS A 288 -13.41 0.81 1.74
CA HIS A 288 -14.56 0.37 0.97
C HIS A 288 -14.86 -1.12 1.12
N PRO A 289 -13.91 -2.05 0.93
CA PRO A 289 -14.17 -3.47 1.15
C PRO A 289 -14.53 -3.78 2.61
N LEU A 290 -13.88 -3.15 3.59
CA LEU A 290 -14.22 -3.35 5.00
C LEU A 290 -15.65 -2.88 5.30
N ALA A 291 -16.06 -1.72 4.80
CA ALA A 291 -17.42 -1.23 4.97
C ALA A 291 -18.43 -2.20 4.32
N LEU A 292 -18.18 -2.69 3.11
CA LEU A 292 -19.03 -3.70 2.47
C LEU A 292 -19.11 -4.99 3.28
N PHE A 293 -17.98 -5.50 3.76
CA PHE A 293 -17.90 -6.71 4.56
C PHE A 293 -18.68 -6.59 5.86
N GLN A 294 -18.54 -5.49 6.58
CA GLN A 294 -19.23 -5.27 7.85
C GLN A 294 -20.71 -4.93 7.69
N TYR A 295 -21.08 -4.31 6.56
CA TYR A 295 -22.47 -4.03 6.25
C TYR A 295 -23.26 -5.30 5.94
N HIS A 296 -22.74 -6.15 5.06
CA HIS A 296 -23.48 -7.29 4.50
C HIS A 296 -23.35 -8.60 5.27
N PHE A 297 -22.32 -8.75 6.10
CA PHE A 297 -22.03 -10.03 6.75
C PHE A 297 -21.76 -9.88 8.24
N ASP A 298 -22.28 -10.86 8.99
CA ASP A 298 -21.72 -11.25 10.28
C ASP A 298 -20.70 -12.36 10.06
N TRP A 299 -19.70 -12.46 10.94
CA TRP A 299 -18.56 -13.34 10.74
C TRP A 299 -18.44 -14.38 11.83
N LYS A 300 -18.20 -15.64 11.43
CA LYS A 300 -17.97 -16.76 12.34
C LYS A 300 -16.68 -17.50 11.99
N LEU A 301 -15.94 -17.93 13.00
CA LEU A 301 -14.79 -18.81 12.81
C LEU A 301 -15.24 -20.26 12.54
N PRO A 302 -14.53 -20.99 11.65
CA PRO A 302 -14.90 -22.36 11.29
C PRO A 302 -14.74 -23.33 12.46
N ASN A 303 -15.43 -24.46 12.39
CA ASN A 303 -15.28 -25.60 13.31
C ASN A 303 -15.50 -25.28 14.81
N GLY A 304 -16.21 -24.19 15.13
CA GLY A 304 -16.43 -23.78 16.52
C GLY A 304 -15.18 -23.22 17.22
N MET A 305 -14.15 -22.86 16.44
CA MET A 305 -12.94 -22.19 16.91
C MET A 305 -13.31 -20.93 17.69
N LYS A 306 -12.64 -20.73 18.83
CA LYS A 306 -12.79 -19.51 19.63
C LYS A 306 -11.97 -18.38 19.02
N HIS A 307 -12.40 -17.15 19.26
CA HIS A 307 -11.73 -15.95 18.76
C HIS A 307 -10.24 -15.89 19.15
N GLN A 308 -9.88 -16.32 20.36
CA GLN A 308 -8.51 -16.34 20.86
C GLN A 308 -7.62 -17.42 20.22
N GLU A 309 -8.21 -18.38 19.51
CA GLU A 309 -7.49 -19.48 18.85
C GLU A 309 -7.10 -19.15 17.41
N LEU A 310 -7.50 -17.98 16.90
CA LEU A 310 -7.10 -17.52 15.58
C LEU A 310 -5.59 -17.26 15.56
N ASP A 311 -4.89 -17.88 14.61
CA ASP A 311 -3.45 -17.65 14.45
C ASP A 311 -3.17 -16.23 13.94
N MET A 312 -2.37 -15.50 14.70
CA MET A 312 -1.94 -14.12 14.42
C MET A 312 -0.44 -14.04 14.07
N SER A 313 0.18 -15.17 13.75
CA SER A 313 1.61 -15.23 13.44
C SER A 313 1.93 -14.55 12.10
N GLN A 314 3.12 -13.95 12.02
CA GLN A 314 3.54 -13.11 10.89
C GLN A 314 4.53 -13.84 9.98
N LEU A 315 4.32 -13.70 8.68
CA LEU A 315 5.26 -14.09 7.64
C LEU A 315 6.09 -12.87 7.23
N TYR A 316 7.35 -12.82 7.70
CA TYR A 316 8.30 -11.74 7.42
C TYR A 316 8.99 -11.86 6.04
N LEU A 317 8.47 -12.71 5.16
CA LEU A 317 9.01 -12.96 3.82
C LEU A 317 8.21 -12.15 2.79
N GLY A 318 8.81 -11.07 2.27
CA GLY A 318 8.26 -10.30 1.15
C GLY A 318 8.34 -8.78 1.35
N VAL A 319 7.69 -8.04 0.44
CA VAL A 319 7.59 -6.56 0.53
C VAL A 319 6.57 -6.16 1.61
N THR A 320 5.52 -6.97 1.79
CA THR A 320 4.53 -6.82 2.85
C THR A 320 4.62 -7.94 3.88
N VAL A 321 4.39 -7.62 5.16
CA VAL A 321 4.28 -8.60 6.24
C VAL A 321 2.83 -9.05 6.36
N ARG A 322 2.60 -10.30 5.98
CA ARG A 322 1.28 -10.94 5.95
C ARG A 322 1.13 -11.91 7.10
N ARG A 323 -0.07 -12.43 7.31
CA ARG A 323 -0.28 -13.59 8.17
C ARG A 323 0.47 -14.81 7.65
N GLN A 324 0.93 -15.67 8.55
CA GLN A 324 1.57 -16.93 8.18
C GLN A 324 0.58 -17.92 7.54
N LEU A 325 -0.66 -17.92 8.02
CA LEU A 325 -1.76 -18.73 7.50
C LEU A 325 -2.87 -17.82 7.01
N ASP A 326 -3.41 -18.17 5.85
CA ASP A 326 -4.57 -17.50 5.26
C ASP A 326 -5.76 -17.53 6.23
N MET A 327 -6.50 -16.43 6.29
CA MET A 327 -7.68 -16.33 7.14
C MET A 327 -8.86 -17.10 6.54
N HIS A 328 -9.40 -18.05 7.30
CA HIS A 328 -10.61 -18.78 6.93
C HIS A 328 -11.77 -18.36 7.85
N VAL A 329 -12.81 -17.78 7.26
CA VAL A 329 -14.00 -17.27 7.96
C VAL A 329 -15.27 -17.67 7.22
N ILE A 330 -16.35 -17.84 7.97
CA ILE A 330 -17.67 -18.17 7.42
C ILE A 330 -18.52 -16.88 7.42
N PRO A 331 -18.87 -16.34 6.24
CA PRO A 331 -19.79 -15.21 6.16
C PRO A 331 -21.22 -15.67 6.44
N ILE A 332 -21.93 -14.91 7.27
CA ILE A 332 -23.37 -15.07 7.54
C ILE A 332 -24.06 -13.85 6.94
N ILE A 333 -24.90 -14.06 5.93
CA ILE A 333 -25.62 -12.97 5.26
C ILE A 333 -26.52 -12.27 6.27
N THR A 334 -26.33 -10.97 6.41
CA THR A 334 -27.21 -10.11 7.19
C THR A 334 -28.04 -9.28 6.20
N ASN A 335 -29.36 -9.22 6.41
CA ASN A 335 -30.21 -8.23 5.75
C ASN A 335 -30.40 -7.07 6.73
N PRO A 336 -29.53 -6.04 6.71
CA PRO A 336 -29.77 -4.84 7.49
C PRO A 336 -31.11 -4.24 7.04
N VAL A 337 -32.02 -4.06 8.01
CA VAL A 337 -33.36 -3.51 7.81
C VAL A 337 -33.29 -2.00 7.61
#